data_AF-A0A645A717-F1
#
_entry.id   AF-A0A645A717-F1
#
_cell.length_a   1.000
_cell.length_b   1.000
_cell.length_c   1.000
_cell.angle_alpha   90.00
_cell.angle_beta   90.00
_cell.angle_gamma   90.00
#
_symmetry.space_group_name_H-M   'P 1'
#
loop_
_entity.id
_entity.type
_entity.pdbx_description
1 polymer ?
#
loop_
_entity_poly.entity_id
_entity_poly.type
_entity_poly.pdbx_seq_one_letter_code
_entity_poly.pdbx_strand_id
1 'polypeptide(L)'
;MWRKIAAQDPSFGHPDKFCHDPEQSNWMSATVTTLDQRIIPYIKNICKRDPFSGKVVTGGIVTAKDSSWLLSWTINRQPQFRQQSKDQCLVWVYGLFSDKPGDYIKKPMRDCTGKEICMEWLYHIGVPENEIEDMAVKSANTVPCMMPYITAFFMPRAYGDRPDVVPNGAINFAFLGQFAETARDTIFTTEYSMRTGMEAVYTLLDIDRGVPEVWGSVYDLRNLLNATVQLRDGKKAIDMDLGFKEKIVLKKVLKKIKGTDIERLLKEYNII
;
A
#
# COMPACT_ATOMS: atom_id res chain seq x y z
N MET A 1 25.67 -1.21 -6.28
CA MET A 1 25.77 -2.28 -7.30
C MET A 1 25.13 -1.85 -8.60
N TRP A 2 23.81 -1.60 -8.65
CA TRP A 2 23.08 -1.28 -9.90
C TRP A 2 23.72 -0.18 -10.75
N ARG A 3 24.16 0.95 -10.17
CA ARG A 3 24.92 2.01 -10.90
C ARG A 3 26.12 1.49 -11.71
N LYS A 4 26.87 0.52 -11.18
CA LYS A 4 28.03 -0.08 -11.87
C LYS A 4 27.60 -1.03 -13.00
N ILE A 5 26.42 -1.64 -12.89
CA ILE A 5 25.85 -2.48 -13.93
C ILE A 5 25.31 -1.58 -15.04
N ALA A 6 24.49 -0.59 -14.71
CA ALA A 6 23.94 0.41 -15.64
C ALA A 6 25.00 1.15 -16.49
N ALA A 7 26.21 1.32 -15.98
CA ALA A 7 27.31 1.92 -16.75
C ALA A 7 27.84 1.05 -17.90
N GLN A 8 27.52 -0.24 -17.94
CA GLN A 8 28.00 -1.17 -18.96
C GLN A 8 27.10 -1.21 -20.20
N ASP A 9 25.79 -1.00 -20.03
CA ASP A 9 24.82 -0.99 -21.12
C ASP A 9 23.57 -0.18 -20.72
N PRO A 10 23.04 0.70 -21.59
CA PRO A 10 21.84 1.49 -21.29
C PRO A 10 20.57 0.65 -21.05
N SER A 11 20.50 -0.58 -21.57
CA SER A 11 19.38 -1.50 -21.32
C SER A 11 19.33 -2.00 -19.87
N PHE A 12 20.38 -1.77 -19.08
CA PHE A 12 20.44 -2.16 -17.68
C PHE A 12 19.79 -1.14 -16.72
N GLY A 13 19.10 -0.13 -17.27
CA GLY A 13 18.27 0.82 -16.56
C GLY A 13 19.01 2.00 -15.94
N HIS A 14 18.25 2.91 -15.32
CA HIS A 14 18.72 4.19 -14.79
C HIS A 14 18.48 4.29 -13.27
N PRO A 15 19.34 3.67 -12.42
CA PRO A 15 19.12 3.59 -10.97
C PRO A 15 18.91 4.95 -10.29
N ASP A 16 19.54 6.01 -10.80
CA ASP A 16 19.44 7.34 -10.22
C ASP A 16 18.02 7.93 -10.33
N LYS A 17 17.17 7.44 -11.23
CA LYS A 17 15.74 7.81 -11.24
C LYS A 17 15.02 7.45 -9.94
N PHE A 18 15.51 6.44 -9.22
CA PHE A 18 14.87 5.91 -8.02
C PHE A 18 15.59 6.30 -6.73
N CYS A 19 16.90 6.56 -6.77
CA CYS A 19 17.71 6.69 -5.55
C CYS A 19 18.68 7.90 -5.54
N HIS A 20 18.52 8.87 -6.44
CA HIS A 20 19.36 10.08 -6.43
C HIS A 20 19.06 10.99 -5.24
N ASP A 21 17.79 11.07 -4.81
CA ASP A 21 17.36 11.95 -3.73
C ASP A 21 16.46 11.20 -2.72
N PRO A 22 17.00 10.85 -1.53
CA PRO A 22 16.24 10.27 -0.44
C PRO A 22 15.07 11.13 0.04
N GLU A 23 15.13 12.45 -0.09
CA GLU A 23 14.06 13.34 0.40
C GLU A 23 12.75 13.11 -0.37
N GLN A 24 12.84 12.64 -1.60
CA GLN A 24 11.67 12.34 -2.46
C GLN A 24 11.18 10.89 -2.31
N SER A 25 11.94 10.01 -1.65
CA SER A 25 11.70 8.56 -1.65
C SER A 25 11.69 7.92 -0.25
N ASN A 26 11.54 8.75 0.79
CA ASN A 26 11.50 8.30 2.18
C ASN A 26 10.09 8.34 2.79
N TRP A 27 9.93 7.55 3.83
CA TRP A 27 8.94 7.74 4.90
C TRP A 27 9.57 7.21 6.19
N MET A 28 8.86 7.30 7.31
CA MET A 28 9.34 6.74 8.57
C MET A 28 8.31 5.80 9.19
N SER A 29 8.80 4.70 9.79
CA SER A 29 7.96 3.80 10.57
C SER A 29 8.52 3.57 11.96
N ALA A 30 7.70 3.06 12.86
CA ALA A 30 8.09 2.60 14.18
C ALA A 30 7.26 1.37 14.58
N THR A 31 7.85 0.50 15.38
CA THR A 31 7.11 -0.59 16.05
C THR A 31 6.95 -0.22 17.51
N VAL A 32 5.71 -0.05 17.95
CA VAL A 32 5.34 0.16 19.36
C VAL A 32 4.97 -1.20 19.95
N THR A 33 5.67 -1.62 20.99
CA THR A 33 5.36 -2.82 21.77
C THR A 33 4.73 -2.38 23.09
N THR A 34 3.47 -2.74 23.34
CA THR A 34 2.84 -2.45 24.64
C THR A 34 3.45 -3.34 25.72
N LEU A 35 3.71 -2.76 26.90
CA LEU A 35 4.33 -3.44 28.05
C LEU A 35 3.31 -3.76 29.16
N ASP A 36 2.14 -3.14 29.11
CA ASP A 36 1.04 -3.37 30.04
C ASP A 36 -0.33 -3.16 29.34
N GLN A 37 -1.41 -3.14 30.12
CA GLN A 37 -2.78 -3.01 29.63
C GLN A 37 -3.28 -1.56 29.48
N ARG A 38 -2.50 -0.52 29.80
CA ARG A 38 -2.99 0.87 29.84
C ARG A 38 -3.36 1.42 28.46
N ILE A 39 -2.63 1.02 27.42
CA ILE A 39 -2.87 1.45 26.04
C ILE A 39 -3.99 0.63 25.36
N ILE A 40 -4.22 -0.60 25.83
CA ILE A 40 -5.13 -1.56 25.18
C ILE A 40 -6.59 -1.08 25.08
N PRO A 41 -7.19 -0.42 26.09
CA PRO A 41 -8.54 0.14 25.99
C PRO A 41 -8.71 1.12 24.82
N TYR A 42 -7.73 1.98 24.55
CA TYR A 42 -7.78 2.94 23.45
C TYR A 42 -7.78 2.22 22.09
N ILE A 43 -6.92 1.21 21.94
CA ILE A 43 -6.90 0.33 20.76
C ILE A 43 -8.26 -0.34 20.56
N LYS A 44 -8.82 -0.97 21.61
CA LYS A 44 -10.12 -1.66 21.57
C LYS A 44 -11.26 -0.71 21.22
N ASN A 45 -11.22 0.52 21.75
CA ASN A 45 -12.23 1.54 21.46
C ASN A 45 -12.25 1.93 19.99
N ILE A 46 -11.12 1.87 19.27
CA ILE A 46 -11.06 2.16 17.84
C ILE A 46 -11.43 0.93 17.01
N CYS A 47 -10.75 -0.20 17.20
CA CYS A 47 -10.92 -1.37 16.32
C CYS A 47 -12.10 -2.28 16.68
N LYS A 48 -12.71 -2.08 17.86
CA LYS A 48 -13.82 -2.88 18.41
C LYS A 48 -13.52 -4.37 18.55
N ARG A 49 -12.24 -4.75 18.64
CA ARG A 49 -11.77 -6.14 18.73
C ARG A 49 -10.69 -6.29 19.79
N ASP A 50 -10.57 -7.49 20.34
CA ASP A 50 -9.53 -7.82 21.31
C ASP A 50 -8.21 -8.15 20.60
N PRO A 51 -7.11 -7.38 20.82
CA PRO A 51 -5.84 -7.61 20.17
C PRO A 51 -5.21 -8.97 20.52
N PHE A 52 -5.58 -9.56 21.66
CA PHE A 52 -5.02 -10.82 22.16
C PHE A 52 -5.80 -12.06 21.72
N SER A 53 -6.85 -11.90 20.90
CA SER A 53 -7.72 -13.01 20.48
C SER A 53 -7.10 -13.99 19.48
N GLY A 54 -5.89 -13.73 18.98
CA GLY A 54 -5.30 -14.49 17.86
C GLY A 54 -5.91 -14.20 16.48
N LYS A 55 -6.93 -13.33 16.43
CA LYS A 55 -7.68 -13.00 15.22
C LYS A 55 -7.35 -11.60 14.72
N VAL A 56 -8.07 -11.16 13.68
CA VAL A 56 -7.92 -9.83 13.10
C VAL A 56 -8.17 -8.76 14.16
N VAL A 57 -7.30 -7.75 14.22
CA VAL A 57 -7.43 -6.61 15.14
C VAL A 57 -7.93 -5.39 14.37
N THR A 58 -7.04 -4.60 13.75
CA THR A 58 -7.46 -3.43 12.95
C THR A 58 -7.96 -3.84 11.56
N GLY A 59 -7.46 -4.95 11.00
CA GLY A 59 -7.86 -5.43 9.66
C GLY A 59 -7.26 -4.63 8.50
N GLY A 60 -6.09 -4.03 8.73
CA GLY A 60 -5.48 -3.05 7.83
C GLY A 60 -5.05 -1.83 8.62
N ILE A 61 -4.61 -0.80 7.91
CA ILE A 61 -4.20 0.47 8.54
C ILE A 61 -5.44 1.26 8.99
N VAL A 62 -5.29 1.98 10.10
CA VAL A 62 -6.16 3.07 10.52
C VAL A 62 -5.37 4.36 10.31
N THR A 63 -6.02 5.39 9.76
CA THR A 63 -5.38 6.67 9.40
C THR A 63 -6.00 7.80 10.20
N ALA A 64 -5.18 8.56 10.93
CA ALA A 64 -5.55 9.85 11.49
C ALA A 64 -5.45 10.89 10.36
N LYS A 65 -6.57 11.16 9.68
CA LYS A 65 -6.61 11.97 8.45
C LYS A 65 -6.23 13.44 8.68
N ASP A 66 -6.40 13.92 9.89
CA ASP A 66 -6.10 15.26 10.37
C ASP A 66 -4.72 15.39 11.01
N SER A 67 -3.95 14.30 11.08
CA SER A 67 -2.59 14.35 11.62
C SER A 67 -1.59 15.01 10.66
N SER A 68 -0.72 15.86 11.20
CA SER A 68 0.30 16.58 10.42
C SER A 68 1.34 15.66 9.76
N TRP A 69 1.58 14.48 10.33
CA TRP A 69 2.43 13.43 9.74
C TRP A 69 1.71 12.56 8.71
N LEU A 70 0.39 12.72 8.54
CA LEU A 70 -0.49 11.76 7.88
C LEU A 70 -0.20 10.34 8.40
N LEU A 71 -0.32 10.23 9.74
CA LEU A 71 -0.01 9.07 10.55
C LEU A 71 -1.03 7.96 10.33
N SER A 72 -0.49 6.76 10.19
CA SER A 72 -1.28 5.53 10.13
C SER A 72 -0.66 4.45 11.00
N TRP A 73 -1.51 3.57 11.51
CA TRP A 73 -1.06 2.42 12.28
C TRP A 73 -1.86 1.18 11.94
N THR A 74 -1.28 0.01 12.17
CA THR A 74 -1.97 -1.27 12.06
C THR A 74 -1.58 -2.20 13.19
N ILE A 75 -2.52 -3.04 13.57
CA ILE A 75 -2.31 -4.15 14.48
C ILE A 75 -2.78 -5.39 13.74
N ASN A 76 -1.81 -6.22 13.38
CA ASN A 76 -2.07 -7.53 12.79
C ASN A 76 -2.47 -8.53 13.86
N ARG A 77 -2.78 -9.77 13.43
CA ARG A 77 -3.07 -10.88 14.34
C ARG A 77 -1.90 -11.05 15.31
N GLN A 78 -2.17 -11.10 16.62
CA GLN A 78 -1.15 -11.28 17.63
C GLN A 78 -1.10 -12.75 18.10
N PRO A 79 0.08 -13.31 18.42
CA PRO A 79 1.39 -12.68 18.27
C PRO A 79 1.84 -12.62 16.81
N GLN A 80 2.53 -11.54 16.42
CA GLN A 80 3.12 -11.39 15.09
C GLN A 80 4.44 -12.17 14.98
N PHE A 81 5.18 -12.28 16.09
CA PHE A 81 6.41 -13.06 16.17
C PHE A 81 6.21 -14.30 17.05
N ARG A 82 6.76 -15.45 16.64
CA ARG A 82 6.61 -16.71 17.38
C ARG A 82 7.12 -16.66 18.84
N GLN A 83 8.12 -15.82 19.10
CA GLN A 83 8.74 -15.64 20.41
C GLN A 83 8.21 -14.43 21.19
N GLN A 84 7.24 -13.69 20.64
CA GLN A 84 6.60 -12.56 21.31
C GLN A 84 5.85 -13.04 22.54
N SER A 85 5.91 -12.29 23.63
CA SER A 85 5.13 -12.60 24.83
C SER A 85 3.63 -12.41 24.56
N LYS A 86 2.79 -13.27 25.16
CA LYS A 86 1.34 -13.32 24.88
C LYS A 86 0.56 -12.09 25.39
N ASP A 87 1.15 -11.35 26.32
CA ASP A 87 0.61 -10.12 26.91
C ASP A 87 1.06 -8.85 26.17
N GLN A 88 1.95 -8.97 25.18
CA GLN A 88 2.40 -7.85 24.36
C GLN A 88 1.56 -7.71 23.10
N CYS A 89 1.19 -6.46 22.78
CA CYS A 89 0.57 -6.09 21.52
C CYS A 89 1.55 -5.26 20.70
N LEU A 90 1.80 -5.65 19.46
CA LEU A 90 2.68 -4.93 18.55
C LEU A 90 1.88 -4.10 17.58
N VAL A 91 2.16 -2.81 17.59
CA VAL A 91 1.57 -1.82 16.69
C VAL A 91 2.65 -1.36 15.73
N TRP A 92 2.39 -1.47 14.43
CA TRP A 92 3.22 -0.84 13.42
C TRP A 92 2.63 0.51 13.09
N VAL A 93 3.42 1.57 13.26
CA VAL A 93 3.05 2.98 13.04
C VAL A 93 3.93 3.54 11.94
N TYR A 94 3.39 4.37 11.05
CA TYR A 94 4.16 5.09 10.05
C TYR A 94 3.56 6.46 9.75
N GLY A 95 4.41 7.41 9.36
CA GLY A 95 4.00 8.72 8.85
C GLY A 95 4.40 8.88 7.40
N LEU A 96 3.48 9.35 6.56
CA LEU A 96 3.78 9.66 5.15
C LEU A 96 4.62 10.93 5.01
N PHE A 97 4.48 11.88 5.93
CA PHE A 97 5.26 13.12 5.94
C PHE A 97 6.27 13.10 7.09
N SER A 98 7.51 12.71 6.78
CA SER A 98 8.58 12.61 7.76
C SER A 98 9.15 13.97 8.18
N ASP A 99 8.92 15.02 7.38
CA ASP A 99 9.49 16.36 7.49
C ASP A 99 8.60 17.39 8.21
N LYS A 100 7.34 17.05 8.50
CA LYS A 100 6.38 17.97 9.12
C LYS A 100 6.42 17.89 10.64
N PRO A 101 6.29 19.01 11.37
CA PRO A 101 6.07 18.97 12.80
C PRO A 101 4.76 18.23 13.11
N GLY A 102 4.74 17.46 14.19
CA GLY A 102 3.54 16.77 14.67
C GLY A 102 2.56 17.70 15.39
N ASP A 103 1.39 17.15 15.71
CA ASP A 103 0.29 17.86 16.34
C ASP A 103 0.45 17.94 17.86
N TYR A 104 1.02 16.93 18.50
CA TYR A 104 1.41 16.95 19.91
C TYR A 104 2.91 17.21 20.06
N ILE A 105 3.74 16.43 19.36
CA ILE A 105 5.19 16.62 19.28
C ILE A 105 5.51 17.64 18.18
N LYS A 106 6.01 18.82 18.56
CA LYS A 106 6.31 19.93 17.64
C LYS A 106 7.61 19.77 16.84
N LYS A 107 7.97 18.54 16.47
CA LYS A 107 9.18 18.19 15.69
C LYS A 107 8.82 17.36 14.46
N PRO A 108 9.61 17.41 13.39
CA PRO A 108 9.56 16.43 12.32
C PRO A 108 9.64 15.01 12.85
N MET A 109 8.85 14.09 12.28
CA MET A 109 8.84 12.68 12.71
C MET A 109 10.25 12.07 12.66
N ARG A 110 11.04 12.41 11.62
CA ARG A 110 12.43 11.94 11.47
C ARG A 110 13.40 12.40 12.55
N ASP A 111 13.07 13.47 13.27
CA ASP A 111 13.86 14.02 14.38
C ASP A 111 13.33 13.53 15.75
N CYS A 112 12.35 12.61 15.75
CA CYS A 112 11.75 12.08 16.96
C CYS A 112 12.42 10.78 17.40
N THR A 113 12.57 10.65 18.72
CA THR A 113 12.85 9.37 19.37
C THR A 113 11.64 8.44 19.30
N GLY A 114 11.83 7.16 19.60
CA GLY A 114 10.72 6.22 19.74
C GLY A 114 9.67 6.66 20.77
N LYS A 115 10.12 7.25 21.89
CA LYS A 115 9.23 7.82 22.92
C LYS A 115 8.30 8.87 22.30
N GLU A 116 8.87 9.83 21.59
CA GLU A 116 8.12 10.96 21.00
C GLU A 116 7.16 10.49 19.90
N ILE A 117 7.56 9.53 19.06
CA ILE A 117 6.64 8.94 18.07
C ILE A 117 5.47 8.23 18.76
N CYS A 118 5.74 7.52 19.86
CA CYS A 118 4.69 6.91 20.67
C CYS A 118 3.76 7.97 21.26
N MET A 119 4.31 9.07 21.80
CA MET A 119 3.51 10.17 22.35
C MET A 119 2.55 10.78 21.32
N GLU A 120 3.04 11.06 20.11
CA GLU A 120 2.20 11.57 19.01
C GLU A 120 1.09 10.56 18.65
N TRP A 121 1.42 9.28 18.55
CA TRP A 121 0.41 8.25 18.27
C TRP A 121 -0.63 8.12 19.40
N LEU A 122 -0.20 8.16 20.67
CA LEU A 122 -1.09 8.11 21.83
C LEU A 122 -2.07 9.30 21.83
N TYR A 123 -1.60 10.48 21.44
CA TYR A 123 -2.45 11.66 21.24
C TYR A 123 -3.57 11.38 20.21
N HIS A 124 -3.20 10.88 19.03
CA HIS A 124 -4.17 10.61 17.94
C HIS A 124 -5.14 9.46 18.22
N ILE A 125 -4.85 8.56 19.16
CA ILE A 125 -5.80 7.53 19.61
C ILE A 125 -6.65 7.97 20.84
N GLY A 126 -6.49 9.22 21.29
CA GLY A 126 -7.32 9.84 22.32
C GLY A 126 -6.89 9.59 23.76
N VAL A 127 -5.62 9.29 24.02
CA VAL A 127 -5.10 9.23 25.40
C VAL A 127 -5.09 10.64 26.01
N PRO A 128 -5.55 10.83 27.27
CA PRO A 128 -5.48 12.13 27.95
C PRO A 128 -4.05 12.68 27.98
N GLU A 129 -3.87 13.95 27.61
CA GLU A 129 -2.54 14.56 27.42
C GLU A 129 -1.64 14.46 28.66
N ASN A 130 -2.21 14.50 29.86
CA ASN A 130 -1.51 14.35 31.14
C ASN A 130 -1.01 12.92 31.42
N GLU A 131 -1.43 11.92 30.64
CA GLU A 131 -1.00 10.52 30.74
C GLU A 131 -0.06 10.08 29.61
N ILE A 132 -0.02 10.83 28.49
CA ILE A 132 0.69 10.45 27.26
C ILE A 132 2.18 10.17 27.53
N GLU A 133 2.88 11.11 28.16
CA GLU A 133 4.33 10.93 28.39
C GLU A 133 4.62 9.75 29.32
N ASP A 134 3.83 9.61 30.40
CA ASP A 134 3.99 8.50 31.35
C ASP A 134 3.76 7.14 30.69
N MET A 135 2.71 6.99 29.87
CA MET A 135 2.45 5.77 29.11
C MET A 135 3.52 5.49 28.05
N ALA A 136 3.97 6.51 27.32
CA ALA A 136 5.01 6.34 26.30
C ALA A 136 6.35 5.88 26.91
N VAL A 137 6.65 6.27 28.15
CA VAL A 137 7.88 5.88 28.87
C VAL A 137 7.76 4.52 29.55
N LYS A 138 6.64 4.23 30.21
CA LYS A 138 6.51 3.07 31.11
C LYS A 138 5.71 1.91 30.54
N SER A 139 4.78 2.21 29.62
CA SER A 139 3.81 1.25 29.12
C SER A 139 4.05 0.85 27.66
N ALA A 140 5.09 1.39 27.03
CA ALA A 140 5.48 1.09 25.66
C ALA A 140 7.01 1.03 25.48
N ASN A 141 7.45 0.15 24.58
CA ASN A 141 8.79 0.21 23.99
C ASN A 141 8.65 0.44 22.49
N THR A 142 9.18 1.56 22.00
CA THR A 142 9.01 1.99 20.61
C THR A 142 10.34 2.06 19.89
N VAL A 143 10.46 1.32 18.79
CA VAL A 143 11.67 1.28 17.97
C VAL A 143 11.40 1.96 16.62
N PRO A 144 11.98 3.14 16.36
CA PRO A 144 11.87 3.82 15.08
C PRO A 144 12.77 3.20 14.00
N CYS A 145 12.38 3.35 12.74
CA CYS A 145 13.16 2.97 11.57
C CYS A 145 12.94 4.00 10.44
N MET A 146 13.99 4.78 10.15
CA MET A 146 14.04 5.67 9.00
C MET A 146 14.51 4.89 7.77
N MET A 147 13.77 5.01 6.67
CA MET A 147 14.07 4.26 5.44
C MET A 147 14.14 5.23 4.24
N PRO A 148 15.35 5.61 3.80
CA PRO A 148 15.54 6.67 2.80
C PRO A 148 15.01 6.33 1.39
N TYR A 149 14.74 5.05 1.10
CA TYR A 149 14.36 4.58 -0.23
C TYR A 149 13.09 3.72 -0.23
N ILE A 150 12.31 3.77 0.85
CA ILE A 150 11.14 2.91 1.00
C ILE A 150 10.06 3.19 -0.06
N THR A 151 9.93 4.42 -0.52
CA THR A 151 9.00 4.80 -1.60
C THR A 151 9.71 4.96 -2.95
N ALA A 152 10.99 4.55 -3.06
CA ALA A 152 11.78 4.65 -4.29
C ALA A 152 11.13 3.91 -5.47
N PHE A 153 10.35 2.85 -5.21
CA PHE A 153 9.60 2.16 -6.25
C PHE A 153 8.61 3.07 -6.99
N PHE A 154 8.05 4.08 -6.32
CA PHE A 154 7.03 4.97 -6.87
C PHE A 154 7.59 6.28 -7.46
N MET A 155 8.92 6.43 -7.52
CA MET A 155 9.52 7.58 -8.19
C MET A 155 9.08 7.63 -9.66
N PRO A 156 8.71 8.82 -10.19
CA PRO A 156 8.38 8.97 -11.58
C PRO A 156 9.48 8.44 -12.49
N ARG A 157 9.09 7.66 -13.49
CA ARG A 157 10.02 6.96 -14.40
C ARG A 157 9.53 7.01 -15.84
N ALA A 158 10.44 6.80 -16.76
CA ALA A 158 10.18 6.55 -18.17
C ALA A 158 10.30 5.05 -18.49
N TYR A 159 9.83 4.66 -19.67
CA TYR A 159 10.17 3.36 -20.25
C TYR A 159 11.70 3.28 -20.45
N GLY A 160 12.29 2.15 -20.08
CA GLY A 160 13.75 1.93 -20.09
C GLY A 160 14.48 2.35 -18.81
N ASP A 161 13.84 3.04 -17.86
CA ASP A 161 14.48 3.34 -16.55
C ASP A 161 14.65 2.10 -15.68
N ARG A 162 13.81 1.09 -15.87
CA ARG A 162 13.99 -0.26 -15.32
C ARG A 162 14.44 -1.19 -16.45
N PRO A 163 15.41 -2.09 -16.20
CA PRO A 163 15.79 -3.10 -17.18
C PRO A 163 14.69 -4.16 -17.31
N ASP A 164 14.53 -4.71 -18.52
CA ASP A 164 13.72 -5.93 -18.70
C ASP A 164 14.23 -7.06 -17.80
N VAL A 165 13.34 -7.95 -17.37
CA VAL A 165 13.71 -9.11 -16.52
C VAL A 165 14.86 -9.90 -17.13
N VAL A 166 14.79 -10.20 -18.43
CA VAL A 166 15.90 -10.75 -19.22
C VAL A 166 16.15 -9.79 -20.38
N PRO A 167 17.20 -8.95 -20.32
CA PRO A 167 17.52 -8.03 -21.40
C PRO A 167 17.78 -8.75 -22.73
N ASN A 168 17.49 -8.07 -23.84
CA ASN A 168 17.75 -8.62 -25.17
C ASN A 168 19.22 -9.05 -25.32
N GLY A 169 19.45 -10.31 -25.71
CA GLY A 169 20.79 -10.88 -25.86
C GLY A 169 21.45 -11.35 -24.56
N ALA A 170 20.78 -11.25 -23.40
CA ALA A 170 21.27 -11.84 -22.17
C ALA A 170 21.32 -13.37 -22.30
N ILE A 171 22.46 -13.97 -21.93
CA ILE A 171 22.70 -15.42 -22.04
C ILE A 171 22.54 -16.14 -20.70
N ASN A 172 22.99 -15.51 -19.61
CA ASN A 172 23.12 -16.17 -18.31
C ASN A 172 22.85 -15.24 -17.11
N PHE A 173 22.14 -14.13 -17.32
CA PHE A 173 21.80 -13.20 -16.25
C PHE A 173 20.40 -12.61 -16.45
N ALA A 174 19.83 -12.13 -15.35
CA ALA A 174 18.51 -11.50 -15.30
C ALA A 174 18.46 -10.45 -14.18
N PHE A 175 17.55 -9.49 -14.30
CA PHE A 175 17.20 -8.54 -13.24
C PHE A 175 15.89 -8.99 -12.58
N LEU A 176 15.92 -9.14 -11.25
CA LEU A 176 14.78 -9.61 -10.48
C LEU A 176 14.29 -8.54 -9.51
N GLY A 177 13.04 -8.72 -9.06
CA GLY A 177 12.44 -7.87 -8.06
C GLY A 177 11.82 -6.60 -8.67
N GLN A 178 11.47 -5.68 -7.79
CA GLN A 178 10.52 -4.62 -8.11
C GLN A 178 11.10 -3.47 -8.93
N PHE A 179 12.42 -3.47 -9.14
CA PHE A 179 13.10 -2.54 -10.05
C PHE A 179 13.39 -3.12 -11.44
N ALA A 180 12.98 -4.37 -11.71
CA ALA A 180 12.95 -4.91 -13.08
C ALA A 180 11.62 -4.55 -13.78
N GLU A 181 11.60 -4.59 -15.11
CA GLU A 181 10.45 -4.27 -15.95
C GLU A 181 9.76 -5.56 -16.41
N THR A 182 8.48 -5.67 -16.07
CA THR A 182 7.53 -6.62 -16.66
C THR A 182 6.16 -5.93 -16.81
N ALA A 183 5.37 -6.39 -17.77
CA ALA A 183 4.16 -5.72 -18.21
C ALA A 183 3.00 -5.82 -17.21
N ARG A 184 2.22 -4.73 -17.10
CA ARG A 184 0.94 -4.60 -16.36
C ARG A 184 0.98 -4.81 -14.84
N ASP A 185 1.93 -5.56 -14.30
CA ASP A 185 1.95 -5.92 -12.87
C ASP A 185 2.36 -4.73 -11.98
N THR A 186 2.05 -4.81 -10.70
CA THR A 186 2.26 -3.73 -9.74
C THR A 186 3.38 -4.03 -8.75
N ILE A 187 4.33 -3.09 -8.70
CA ILE A 187 5.38 -3.01 -7.66
C ILE A 187 4.80 -2.68 -6.27
N PHE A 188 5.66 -2.64 -5.27
CA PHE A 188 5.32 -2.66 -3.84
C PHE A 188 4.56 -3.93 -3.42
N THR A 189 4.77 -5.03 -4.13
CA THR A 189 4.12 -6.31 -3.86
C THR A 189 5.12 -7.46 -3.85
N THR A 190 4.83 -8.48 -3.05
CA THR A 190 5.57 -9.74 -3.11
C THR A 190 5.35 -10.46 -4.44
N GLU A 191 4.15 -10.33 -5.02
CA GLU A 191 3.78 -10.92 -6.32
C GLU A 191 4.75 -10.52 -7.42
N TYR A 192 5.04 -9.22 -7.59
CA TYR A 192 5.99 -8.73 -8.60
C TYR A 192 7.38 -9.36 -8.44
N SER A 193 7.81 -9.56 -7.20
CA SER A 193 9.11 -10.18 -6.90
C SER A 193 9.13 -11.66 -7.27
N MET A 194 8.01 -12.36 -7.08
CA MET A 194 7.86 -13.77 -7.50
C MET A 194 7.74 -13.89 -9.02
N ARG A 195 6.96 -13.01 -9.65
CA ARG A 195 6.77 -12.96 -11.11
C ARG A 195 8.07 -12.78 -11.85
N THR A 196 8.83 -11.74 -11.51
CA THR A 196 10.13 -11.47 -12.16
C THR A 196 11.10 -12.63 -11.97
N GLY A 197 11.09 -13.28 -10.80
CA GLY A 197 11.83 -14.53 -10.57
C GLY A 197 11.38 -15.68 -11.49
N MET A 198 10.07 -15.88 -11.63
CA MET A 198 9.50 -16.92 -12.49
C MET A 198 9.82 -16.67 -13.96
N GLU A 199 9.60 -15.45 -14.45
CA GLU A 199 9.89 -15.04 -15.83
C GLU A 199 11.37 -15.24 -16.16
N ALA A 200 12.28 -14.79 -15.31
CA ALA A 200 13.71 -14.97 -15.52
C ALA A 200 14.14 -16.44 -15.64
N VAL A 201 13.69 -17.29 -14.70
CA VAL A 201 14.05 -18.71 -14.68
C VAL A 201 13.47 -19.41 -15.91
N TYR A 202 12.22 -19.09 -16.28
CA TYR A 202 11.57 -19.71 -17.43
C TYR A 202 12.23 -19.32 -18.75
N THR A 203 12.59 -18.05 -18.91
CA THR A 203 13.26 -17.55 -20.11
C THR A 203 14.69 -18.08 -20.24
N LEU A 204 15.49 -18.04 -19.17
CA LEU A 204 16.92 -18.44 -19.25
C LEU A 204 17.14 -19.95 -19.34
N LEU A 205 16.23 -20.75 -18.79
CA LEU A 205 16.34 -22.22 -18.80
C LEU A 205 15.44 -22.89 -19.85
N ASP A 206 14.78 -22.12 -20.70
CA ASP A 206 13.89 -22.59 -21.75
C ASP A 206 12.82 -23.58 -21.21
N ILE A 207 12.14 -23.17 -20.14
CA ILE A 207 11.11 -23.99 -19.51
C ILE A 207 9.85 -23.94 -20.37
N ASP A 208 9.48 -25.09 -20.96
CA ASP A 208 8.27 -25.25 -21.78
C ASP A 208 6.98 -25.29 -20.93
N ARG A 209 6.68 -24.16 -20.29
CA ARG A 209 5.45 -23.94 -19.51
C ARG A 209 5.10 -22.46 -19.49
N GLY A 210 3.82 -22.14 -19.62
CA GLY A 210 3.35 -20.75 -19.51
C GLY A 210 3.52 -20.16 -18.11
N VAL A 211 4.04 -18.93 -18.03
CA VAL A 211 3.95 -18.07 -16.84
C VAL A 211 2.54 -17.48 -16.79
N PRO A 212 1.82 -17.53 -15.65
CA PRO A 212 0.49 -16.92 -15.55
C PRO A 212 0.55 -15.42 -15.83
N GLU A 213 -0.30 -14.93 -16.73
CA GLU A 213 -0.40 -13.48 -16.96
C GLU A 213 -0.91 -12.74 -15.71
N VAL A 214 -0.72 -11.43 -15.68
CA VAL A 214 -1.39 -10.57 -14.69
C VAL A 214 -2.89 -10.71 -14.87
N TRP A 215 -3.63 -10.85 -13.77
CA TRP A 215 -5.07 -11.03 -13.80
C TRP A 215 -5.76 -9.98 -14.69
N GLY A 216 -6.52 -10.46 -15.68
CA GLY A 216 -7.16 -9.66 -16.73
C GLY A 216 -8.39 -8.87 -16.28
N SER A 217 -8.53 -8.48 -15.01
CA SER A 217 -9.72 -7.77 -14.51
C SER A 217 -10.04 -6.49 -15.28
N VAL A 218 -9.01 -5.79 -15.79
CA VAL A 218 -9.16 -4.58 -16.61
C VAL A 218 -9.79 -4.84 -17.99
N TYR A 219 -9.82 -6.10 -18.44
CA TYR A 219 -10.45 -6.52 -19.69
C TYR A 219 -11.78 -7.23 -19.46
N ASP A 220 -12.12 -7.56 -18.22
CA ASP A 220 -13.39 -8.19 -17.86
C ASP A 220 -14.46 -7.13 -17.65
N LEU A 221 -15.43 -7.08 -18.58
CA LEU A 221 -16.57 -6.15 -18.52
C LEU A 221 -17.29 -6.18 -17.18
N ARG A 222 -17.40 -7.35 -16.53
CA ARG A 222 -18.06 -7.48 -15.22
C ARG A 222 -17.34 -6.65 -14.15
N ASN A 223 -16.01 -6.72 -14.14
CA ASN A 223 -15.19 -5.94 -13.22
C ASN A 223 -15.28 -4.44 -13.53
N LEU A 224 -15.32 -4.05 -14.80
CA LEU A 224 -15.49 -2.65 -15.21
C LEU A 224 -16.85 -2.09 -14.82
N LEU A 225 -17.93 -2.85 -14.98
CA LEU A 225 -19.27 -2.45 -14.55
C LEU A 225 -19.33 -2.34 -13.02
N ASN A 226 -18.84 -3.36 -12.30
CA ASN A 226 -18.77 -3.29 -10.84
C ASN A 226 -17.98 -2.06 -10.37
N ALA A 227 -16.78 -1.83 -10.93
CA ALA A 227 -15.95 -0.68 -10.59
C ALA A 227 -16.68 0.64 -10.83
N THR A 228 -17.43 0.77 -11.92
CA THR A 228 -18.23 1.96 -12.23
C THR A 228 -19.24 2.29 -11.13
N VAL A 229 -19.87 1.27 -10.53
CA VAL A 229 -20.83 1.44 -9.43
C VAL A 229 -20.14 1.69 -8.10
N GLN A 230 -19.06 0.96 -7.80
CA GLN A 230 -18.32 1.14 -6.54
C GLN A 230 -17.66 2.52 -6.45
N LEU A 231 -17.12 3.04 -7.56
CA LEU A 231 -16.59 4.41 -7.65
C LEU A 231 -17.64 5.50 -7.42
N ARG A 232 -18.93 5.12 -7.43
CA ARG A 232 -20.07 6.03 -7.26
C ARG A 232 -20.87 5.74 -6.00
N ASP A 233 -20.21 5.17 -4.99
CA ASP A 233 -20.80 4.83 -3.69
C ASP A 233 -22.07 3.97 -3.82
N GLY A 234 -22.06 3.02 -4.78
CA GLY A 234 -23.17 2.11 -5.02
C GLY A 234 -24.31 2.67 -5.89
N LYS A 235 -24.22 3.92 -6.36
CA LYS A 235 -25.24 4.54 -7.21
C LYS A 235 -25.17 4.01 -8.65
N LYS A 236 -26.33 3.93 -9.31
CA LYS A 236 -26.45 3.46 -10.70
C LYS A 236 -25.86 4.46 -11.67
N ALA A 237 -25.11 4.02 -12.68
CA ALA A 237 -24.46 4.92 -13.65
C ALA A 237 -25.45 5.87 -14.33
N ILE A 238 -26.71 5.46 -14.49
CA ILE A 238 -27.77 6.29 -15.05
C ILE A 238 -28.20 7.48 -14.17
N ASP A 239 -27.86 7.46 -12.89
CA ASP A 239 -28.14 8.54 -11.93
C ASP A 239 -27.07 9.65 -11.98
N MET A 240 -26.12 9.57 -12.90
CA MET A 240 -25.15 10.65 -13.11
C MET A 240 -25.87 11.94 -13.51
N ASP A 241 -25.30 13.08 -13.11
CA ASP A 241 -25.79 14.36 -13.60
C ASP A 241 -25.38 14.53 -15.06
N LEU A 242 -26.29 14.09 -15.93
CA LEU A 242 -26.13 14.10 -17.36
C LEU A 242 -26.83 15.32 -17.95
N GLY A 243 -26.18 15.95 -18.93
CA GLY A 243 -26.78 16.99 -19.75
C GLY A 243 -27.99 16.48 -20.54
N PHE A 244 -28.82 17.41 -21.05
CA PHE A 244 -30.04 17.05 -21.79
C PHE A 244 -29.78 16.12 -22.99
N LYS A 245 -28.72 16.40 -23.76
CA LYS A 245 -28.33 15.57 -24.92
C LYS A 245 -27.93 14.15 -24.49
N GLU A 246 -27.15 14.03 -23.42
CA GLU A 246 -26.70 12.74 -22.88
C GLU A 246 -27.87 11.91 -22.36
N LYS A 247 -28.84 12.53 -21.67
CA LYS A 247 -30.08 11.88 -21.23
C LYS A 247 -30.89 11.32 -22.40
N ILE A 248 -30.97 12.04 -23.53
CA ILE A 248 -31.64 11.55 -24.74
C ILE A 248 -30.89 10.36 -25.34
N VAL A 249 -29.56 10.45 -25.45
CA VAL A 249 -28.72 9.36 -25.98
C VAL A 249 -28.87 8.12 -25.11
N LEU A 250 -28.78 8.26 -23.79
CA LEU A 250 -28.95 7.17 -22.83
C LEU A 250 -30.31 6.50 -23.00
N LYS A 251 -31.42 7.25 -23.09
CA LYS A 251 -32.75 6.69 -23.35
C LYS A 251 -32.82 5.89 -24.65
N LYS A 252 -32.18 6.37 -25.73
CA LYS A 252 -32.11 5.64 -27.01
C LYS A 252 -31.29 4.36 -26.90
N VAL A 253 -30.15 4.41 -26.20
CA VAL A 253 -29.30 3.23 -25.94
C VAL A 253 -30.07 2.19 -25.12
N LEU A 254 -30.70 2.60 -24.01
CA LEU A 254 -31.50 1.71 -23.16
C LEU A 254 -32.65 1.07 -23.93
N LYS A 255 -33.33 1.82 -24.81
CA LYS A 255 -34.35 1.26 -25.70
C LYS A 255 -33.78 0.22 -26.67
N LYS A 256 -32.58 0.44 -27.20
CA LYS A 256 -31.93 -0.47 -28.17
C LYS A 256 -31.45 -1.78 -27.53
N ILE A 257 -30.99 -1.73 -26.29
CA ILE A 257 -30.49 -2.92 -25.57
C ILE A 257 -31.59 -3.67 -24.80
N LYS A 258 -32.83 -3.16 -24.79
CA LYS A 258 -33.95 -3.79 -24.09
C LYS A 258 -34.17 -5.23 -24.59
N GLY A 259 -34.28 -6.18 -23.66
CA GLY A 259 -34.46 -7.60 -23.91
C GLY A 259 -33.17 -8.36 -24.25
N THR A 260 -31.99 -7.72 -24.21
CA THR A 260 -30.71 -8.35 -24.55
C THR A 260 -29.92 -8.78 -23.32
N ASP A 261 -28.89 -9.61 -23.53
CA ASP A 261 -27.92 -9.96 -22.49
C ASP A 261 -27.19 -8.74 -21.91
N ILE A 262 -27.02 -7.67 -22.70
CA ILE A 262 -26.44 -6.42 -22.22
C ILE A 262 -27.34 -5.81 -21.15
N GLU A 263 -28.66 -5.72 -21.38
CA GLU A 263 -29.58 -5.20 -20.36
C GLU A 263 -29.57 -6.06 -19.10
N ARG A 264 -29.52 -7.39 -19.24
CA ARG A 264 -29.42 -8.32 -18.10
C ARG A 264 -28.15 -8.05 -17.30
N LEU A 265 -27.00 -7.96 -17.96
CA LEU A 265 -25.71 -7.69 -17.32
C LEU A 265 -25.69 -6.33 -16.63
N LEU A 266 -26.23 -5.28 -17.26
CA LEU A 266 -26.30 -3.94 -16.67
C LEU A 266 -27.19 -3.91 -15.42
N LYS A 267 -28.30 -4.67 -15.40
CA LYS A 267 -29.16 -4.81 -14.21
C LYS A 267 -28.46 -5.59 -13.09
N GLU A 268 -27.81 -6.69 -13.42
CA GLU A 268 -27.08 -7.53 -12.46
C GLU A 268 -26.01 -6.72 -11.71
N TYR A 269 -25.28 -5.86 -12.43
CA TYR A 269 -24.23 -5.01 -11.86
C TYR A 269 -24.74 -3.65 -11.38
N ASN A 270 -26.06 -3.46 -11.23
CA ASN A 270 -26.67 -2.21 -10.73
C ASN A 270 -26.25 -0.94 -11.50
N ILE A 271 -26.05 -1.06 -12.81
CA ILE A 271 -25.73 0.07 -13.70
C ILE A 271 -26.99 0.84 -14.06
N ILE A 272 -28.09 0.11 -14.26
CA ILE A 272 -29.41 0.62 -14.68
C ILE A 272 -30.52 0.16 -13.75
#